data_AF-A0AAW8H2Y0-F1
#
_entry.id   AF-A0AAW8H2Y0-F1
#
_cell.length_a   1.000
_cell.length_b   1.000
_cell.length_c   1.000
_cell.angle_alpha   90.00
_cell.angle_beta   90.00
_cell.angle_gamma   90.00
#
_symmetry.space_group_name_H-M   'P 1'
#
loop_
_entity.id
_entity.type
_entity.pdbx_description
1 polymer ?
#
loop_
_entity_poly.entity_id
_entity_poly.type
_entity_poly.pdbx_seq_one_letter_code
_entity_poly.pdbx_strand_id
1 'polypeptide(L)'
;FNEPEAVLILVKSDETHNHSVLFNRVRDLTAEIWFGRRLGQDAAPEKLGVDRALPFDEIDEQLHLLFNGLDVVYHAQGEYAYADQIVYSALDILRRGFRKNLRAPATLTDWRPWLHEMRLFKSAEEIEAIRRAGEISAMAHTRAMQKCRPGMFEYQLEGEILHEFIRHGARFPAYN
;
A
#
# COMPACT_ATOMS: atom_id res chain seq x y z
N PHE A 1 -0.61 -6.54 2.40
CA PHE A 1 0.15 -5.92 3.51
C PHE A 1 -0.63 -4.69 3.98
N ASN A 2 -0.91 -4.55 5.27
CA ASN A 2 -1.85 -3.54 5.81
C ASN A 2 -1.27 -2.81 7.03
N GLU A 3 -0.02 -2.36 6.93
CA GLU A 3 0.64 -1.55 7.95
C GLU A 3 1.06 -0.20 7.35
N PRO A 4 0.99 0.90 8.13
CA PRO A 4 1.55 2.19 7.74
C PRO A 4 3.08 2.18 7.81
N GLU A 5 3.72 3.28 7.40
CA GLU A 5 5.18 3.46 7.40
C GLU A 5 5.88 2.31 6.66
N ALA A 6 5.52 2.18 5.38
CA ALA A 6 6.08 1.17 4.51
C ALA A 6 6.15 1.65 3.06
N VAL A 7 7.20 1.22 2.36
CA VAL A 7 7.47 1.55 0.96
C VAL A 7 7.99 0.31 0.26
N LEU A 8 7.35 -0.06 -0.85
CA LEU A 8 7.85 -1.12 -1.75
C LEU A 8 8.68 -0.48 -2.86
N ILE A 9 9.92 -0.94 -3.01
CA ILE A 9 10.81 -0.58 -4.10
C ILE A 9 10.98 -1.79 -5.01
N LEU A 10 10.67 -1.62 -6.29
CA LEU A 10 10.94 -2.60 -7.34
C LEU A 10 12.10 -2.11 -8.19
N VAL A 11 13.21 -2.84 -8.19
CA VAL A 11 14.43 -2.49 -8.91
C VAL A 11 14.57 -3.41 -10.11
N LYS A 12 14.55 -2.84 -11.31
CA LYS A 12 14.92 -3.54 -12.55
C LYS A 12 16.35 -3.14 -12.92
N SER A 13 17.30 -4.06 -12.76
CA SER A 13 18.71 -3.82 -13.12
C SER A 13 18.94 -3.99 -14.62
N ASP A 14 18.35 -5.03 -15.20
CA ASP A 14 18.34 -5.28 -16.64
C ASP A 14 17.08 -6.08 -17.04
N GLU A 15 17.01 -6.57 -18.28
CA GLU A 15 15.85 -7.34 -18.78
C GLU A 15 15.63 -8.69 -18.08
N THR A 16 16.66 -9.24 -17.46
CA THR A 16 16.65 -10.56 -16.80
C THR A 16 16.77 -10.48 -15.28
N HIS A 17 17.32 -9.39 -14.75
CA HIS A 17 17.58 -9.22 -13.33
C HIS A 17 16.72 -8.09 -12.75
N ASN A 18 15.86 -8.47 -11.81
CA ASN A 18 15.08 -7.57 -10.99
C ASN A 18 15.04 -8.09 -9.55
N HIS A 19 14.78 -7.20 -8.60
CA HIS A 19 14.57 -7.56 -7.20
C HIS A 19 13.68 -6.52 -6.51
N SER A 20 13.17 -6.88 -5.35
CA SER A 20 12.22 -6.12 -4.55
C SER A 20 12.77 -5.86 -3.15
N VAL A 21 12.57 -4.63 -2.67
CA VAL A 21 12.96 -4.20 -1.33
C VAL A 21 11.75 -3.58 -0.65
N LEU A 22 11.36 -4.10 0.52
CA LEU A 22 10.32 -3.51 1.35
C LEU A 22 10.94 -2.74 2.51
N PHE A 23 10.66 -1.45 2.62
CA PHE A 23 10.83 -0.72 3.88
C PHE A 23 9.56 -0.92 4.71
N ASN A 24 9.70 -1.35 5.97
CA ASN A 24 8.58 -1.46 6.91
C ASN A 24 9.06 -1.23 8.35
N ARG A 25 8.12 -1.00 9.27
CA ARG A 25 8.44 -0.77 10.70
C ARG A 25 9.16 -1.98 11.30
N VAL A 26 10.14 -1.70 12.15
CA VAL A 26 10.85 -2.72 12.94
C VAL A 26 9.92 -3.30 14.00
N ARG A 27 10.14 -4.56 14.35
CA ARG A 27 9.50 -5.16 15.52
C ARG A 27 9.97 -4.47 16.79
N ASP A 28 9.03 -4.09 17.62
CA ASP A 28 9.29 -3.47 18.91
C ASP A 28 8.33 -4.10 19.91
N LEU A 29 8.88 -4.85 20.87
CA LEU A 29 8.09 -5.57 21.87
C LEU A 29 7.17 -4.63 22.65
N THR A 30 7.64 -3.42 22.99
CA THR A 30 6.86 -2.45 23.73
C THR A 30 5.73 -1.92 22.85
N ALA A 31 6.03 -1.51 21.61
CA ALA A 31 5.02 -1.01 20.70
C ALA A 31 3.98 -2.08 20.31
N GLU A 32 4.39 -3.34 20.16
CA GLU A 32 3.51 -4.45 19.79
C GLU A 32 2.46 -4.76 20.89
N ILE A 33 2.79 -4.51 22.16
CA ILE A 33 1.86 -4.65 23.28
C ILE A 33 0.71 -3.63 23.17
N TRP A 34 0.99 -2.41 22.71
CA TRP A 34 0.02 -1.32 22.68
C TRP A 34 -0.72 -1.18 21.34
N PHE A 35 -0.02 -1.33 20.22
CA PHE A 35 -0.50 -0.97 18.88
C PHE A 35 -0.70 -2.17 17.95
N GLY A 36 -0.48 -3.39 18.46
CA GLY A 36 -0.59 -4.62 17.69
C GLY A 36 0.71 -5.05 17.03
N ARG A 37 0.72 -6.29 16.56
CA ARG A 37 1.90 -6.95 15.99
C ARG A 37 2.37 -6.25 14.71
N ARG A 38 3.68 -6.22 14.51
CA ARG A 38 4.33 -5.78 13.28
C ARG A 38 4.96 -6.99 12.58
N LEU A 39 4.94 -7.01 11.25
CA LEU A 39 5.56 -8.09 10.48
C LEU A 39 7.08 -8.14 10.68
N GLY A 40 7.75 -6.97 10.71
CA GLY A 40 9.21 -6.87 10.83
C GLY A 40 9.95 -7.26 9.55
N GLN A 41 11.28 -7.14 9.61
CA GLN A 41 12.18 -7.39 8.48
C GLN A 41 12.42 -8.89 8.27
N ASP A 42 12.56 -9.67 9.34
CA ASP A 42 12.91 -11.10 9.24
C ASP A 42 11.82 -11.92 8.54
N ALA A 43 10.54 -11.66 8.86
CA ALA A 43 9.42 -12.42 8.32
C ALA A 43 8.85 -11.86 7.01
N ALA A 44 9.18 -10.61 6.66
CA ALA A 44 8.61 -9.95 5.48
C ALA A 44 8.97 -10.64 4.16
N PRO A 45 10.22 -11.07 3.89
CA PRO A 45 10.59 -11.75 2.66
C PRO A 45 9.74 -12.98 2.38
N GLU A 46 9.66 -13.90 3.35
CA GLU A 46 8.87 -15.13 3.21
C GLU A 46 7.37 -14.82 3.12
N LYS A 47 6.87 -13.92 3.97
CA LYS A 47 5.42 -13.69 4.09
C LYS A 47 4.82 -12.95 2.89
N LEU A 48 5.60 -12.05 2.28
CA LEU A 48 5.14 -11.16 1.22
C LEU A 48 5.75 -11.48 -0.14
N GLY A 49 6.72 -12.40 -0.21
CA GLY A 49 7.42 -12.75 -1.44
C GLY A 49 8.33 -11.62 -1.95
N VAL A 50 8.92 -10.84 -1.04
CA VAL A 50 9.92 -9.81 -1.40
C VAL A 50 11.33 -10.36 -1.19
N ASP A 51 12.31 -9.85 -1.93
CA ASP A 51 13.69 -10.36 -1.85
C ASP A 51 14.39 -9.88 -0.57
N ARG A 52 14.11 -8.64 -0.16
CA ARG A 52 14.70 -8.01 1.04
C ARG A 52 13.71 -7.13 1.76
N ALA A 53 13.88 -7.00 3.07
CA ALA A 53 13.16 -6.02 3.89
C ALA A 53 14.14 -5.21 4.74
N LEU A 54 13.86 -3.91 4.90
CA LEU A 54 14.68 -2.95 5.63
C LEU A 54 13.82 -2.13 6.61
N PRO A 55 14.40 -1.60 7.69
CA PRO A 55 13.72 -0.68 8.61
C PRO A 55 13.25 0.59 7.89
N PHE A 56 11.99 0.97 8.09
CA PHE A 56 11.46 2.24 7.54
C PHE A 56 12.23 3.46 8.05
N ASP A 57 12.68 3.45 9.29
CA ASP A 57 13.45 4.55 9.89
C ASP A 57 14.80 4.79 9.21
N GLU A 58 15.31 3.81 8.45
CA GLU A 58 16.57 3.91 7.69
C GLU A 58 16.35 4.37 6.24
N ILE A 59 15.11 4.66 5.82
CA ILE A 59 14.80 4.92 4.41
C ILE A 59 15.58 6.12 3.84
N ASP A 60 15.77 7.18 4.62
CA ASP A 60 16.52 8.37 4.19
C ASP A 60 18.02 8.06 3.96
N GLU A 61 18.56 7.08 4.69
CA GLU A 61 19.95 6.63 4.58
C GLU A 61 20.15 5.58 3.49
N GLN A 62 19.12 4.81 3.14
CA GLN A 62 19.24 3.67 2.22
C GLN A 62 18.71 3.97 0.82
N LEU A 63 17.68 4.80 0.66
CA LEU A 63 16.98 4.94 -0.62
C LEU A 63 17.88 5.51 -1.73
N HIS A 64 18.73 6.49 -1.40
CA HIS A 64 19.66 7.06 -2.37
C HIS A 64 20.67 6.02 -2.87
N LEU A 65 21.06 5.04 -2.05
CA LEU A 65 21.94 3.94 -2.46
C LEU A 65 21.26 3.03 -3.48
N LEU A 66 19.95 2.79 -3.32
CA LEU A 66 19.15 2.02 -4.29
C LEU A 66 18.95 2.77 -5.62
N PHE A 67 18.86 4.09 -5.57
CA PHE A 67 18.70 4.93 -6.77
C PHE A 67 20.02 5.19 -7.52
N ASN A 68 21.16 5.06 -6.84
CA ASN A 68 22.45 5.46 -7.39
C ASN A 68 22.77 4.72 -8.69
N GLY A 69 22.99 5.48 -9.76
CA GLY A 69 23.38 4.94 -11.07
C GLY A 69 22.22 4.39 -11.91
N LEU A 70 20.97 4.41 -11.42
CA LEU A 70 19.80 4.12 -12.25
C LEU A 70 19.52 5.29 -13.20
N ASP A 71 18.84 5.01 -14.31
CA ASP A 71 18.46 6.03 -15.30
C ASP A 71 17.06 6.63 -15.04
N VAL A 72 16.13 5.81 -14.54
CA VAL A 72 14.71 6.17 -14.37
C VAL A 72 14.22 5.82 -12.97
N VAL A 73 13.46 6.72 -12.35
CA VAL A 73 12.66 6.45 -11.14
C VAL A 73 11.18 6.59 -11.48
N TYR A 74 10.41 5.56 -11.13
CA TYR A 74 8.96 5.60 -11.20
C TYR A 74 8.39 6.03 -9.85
N HIS A 75 7.71 7.17 -9.81
CA HIS A 75 7.17 7.75 -8.57
C HIS A 75 5.85 8.47 -8.84
N ALA A 76 4.84 8.22 -8.00
CA ALA A 76 3.55 8.92 -8.06
C ALA A 76 3.67 10.27 -7.36
N GLN A 77 4.34 11.22 -8.03
CA GLN A 77 4.52 12.57 -7.51
C GLN A 77 3.19 13.21 -7.15
N GLY A 78 3.15 13.82 -5.95
CA GLY A 78 1.99 14.54 -5.43
C GLY A 78 0.93 13.67 -4.76
N GLU A 79 1.11 12.35 -4.72
CA GLU A 79 0.16 11.45 -4.03
C GLU A 79 0.20 11.65 -2.51
N TYR A 80 1.41 11.69 -1.95
CA TYR A 80 1.63 11.95 -0.53
C TYR A 80 2.84 12.85 -0.33
N ALA A 81 2.67 13.92 0.45
CA ALA A 81 3.73 14.89 0.73
C ALA A 81 4.97 14.25 1.39
N TYR A 82 4.77 13.29 2.31
CA TYR A 82 5.87 12.59 2.97
C TYR A 82 6.68 11.73 1.98
N ALA A 83 6.00 11.09 1.02
CA ALA A 83 6.65 10.26 0.01
C ALA A 83 7.46 11.11 -0.98
N ASP A 84 6.90 12.25 -1.40
CA ASP A 84 7.63 13.24 -2.20
C ASP A 84 8.91 13.71 -1.50
N GLN A 85 8.82 14.02 -0.20
CA GLN A 85 9.97 14.46 0.58
C GLN A 85 11.09 13.40 0.62
N ILE A 86 10.74 12.13 0.86
CA ILE A 86 11.69 11.01 0.90
C ILE A 86 12.39 10.85 -0.45
N VAL A 87 11.62 10.79 -1.55
CA VAL A 87 12.16 10.61 -2.90
C VAL A 87 13.05 11.78 -3.32
N TYR A 88 12.62 13.03 -3.09
CA TYR A 88 13.40 14.19 -3.49
C TYR A 88 14.66 14.39 -2.64
N SER A 89 14.63 14.03 -1.36
CA SER A 89 15.81 14.04 -0.50
C SER A 89 16.86 13.07 -1.03
N ALA A 90 16.45 11.84 -1.38
CA ALA A 90 17.35 10.85 -1.97
C ALA A 90 17.95 11.33 -3.31
N LEU A 91 17.14 11.94 -4.19
CA LEU A 91 17.61 12.49 -5.46
C LEU A 91 18.57 13.67 -5.27
N ASP A 92 18.33 14.56 -4.30
CA ASP A 92 19.20 15.69 -4.00
C ASP A 92 20.57 15.25 -3.46
N ILE A 93 20.60 14.23 -2.58
CA ILE A 93 21.85 13.59 -2.11
C ILE A 93 22.68 13.11 -3.30
N LEU A 94 22.05 12.41 -4.26
CA LEU A 94 22.74 11.91 -5.44
C LEU A 94 23.24 13.04 -6.35
N ARG A 95 22.43 14.09 -6.58
CA ARG A 95 22.80 15.24 -7.42
C ARG A 95 24.00 16.02 -6.86
N ARG A 96 24.09 16.15 -5.53
CA ARG A 96 25.20 16.84 -4.84
C ARG A 96 26.41 15.92 -4.62
N GLY A 97 26.23 14.62 -4.77
CA GLY A 97 27.19 13.58 -4.43
C GLY A 97 28.23 13.23 -5.51
N PHE A 98 28.38 14.02 -6.58
CA PHE A 98 29.26 13.68 -7.70
C PHE A 98 30.70 13.33 -7.27
N ARG A 99 31.27 14.06 -6.31
CA ARG A 99 32.62 13.78 -5.76
C ARG A 99 32.73 12.42 -5.05
N LYS A 100 31.61 11.81 -4.68
CA LYS A 100 31.49 10.47 -4.08
C LYS A 100 31.06 9.41 -5.11
N ASN A 101 31.17 9.71 -6.41
CA ASN A 101 30.69 8.86 -7.51
C ASN A 101 29.20 8.53 -7.43
N LEU A 102 28.39 9.46 -6.89
CA LEU A 102 26.94 9.33 -6.90
C LEU A 102 26.35 9.94 -8.17
N ARG A 103 25.40 9.24 -8.79
CA ARG A 103 24.68 9.66 -10.00
C ARG A 103 23.18 9.53 -9.77
N ALA A 104 22.48 10.65 -9.86
CA ALA A 104 21.03 10.68 -9.78
C ALA A 104 20.39 10.23 -11.11
N PRO A 105 19.28 9.48 -11.05
CA PRO A 105 18.40 9.27 -12.19
C PRO A 105 17.93 10.60 -12.78
N ALA A 106 18.04 10.72 -14.10
CA ALA A 106 17.66 11.96 -14.81
C ALA A 106 16.18 12.01 -15.14
N THR A 107 15.51 10.85 -15.18
CA THR A 107 14.09 10.74 -15.53
C THR A 107 13.28 10.33 -14.32
N LEU A 108 12.27 11.14 -14.00
CA LEU A 108 11.20 10.80 -13.06
C LEU A 108 9.92 10.59 -13.87
N THR A 109 9.22 9.49 -13.62
CA THR A 109 8.03 9.13 -14.40
C THR A 109 6.92 8.65 -13.48
N ASP A 110 5.68 9.07 -13.76
CA ASP A 110 4.53 8.69 -12.96
C ASP A 110 4.04 7.29 -13.33
N TRP A 111 4.11 6.32 -12.40
CA TRP A 111 3.66 4.94 -12.66
C TRP A 111 2.14 4.77 -12.72
N ARG A 112 1.35 5.75 -12.23
CA ARG A 112 -0.11 5.62 -12.06
C ARG A 112 -0.85 5.21 -13.33
N PRO A 113 -0.58 5.76 -14.53
CA PRO A 113 -1.29 5.36 -15.74
C PRO A 113 -1.21 3.86 -16.02
N TRP A 114 -0.03 3.25 -15.88
CA TRP A 114 0.14 1.81 -16.09
C TRP A 114 -0.53 0.99 -14.99
N LEU A 115 -0.35 1.36 -13.71
CA LEU A 115 -0.99 0.62 -12.63
C LEU A 115 -2.52 0.71 -12.68
N HIS A 116 -3.07 1.86 -13.07
CA HIS A 116 -4.51 2.07 -13.21
C HIS A 116 -5.08 1.23 -14.36
N GLU A 117 -4.36 1.15 -15.49
CA GLU A 117 -4.73 0.26 -16.59
C GLU A 117 -4.69 -1.20 -16.16
N MET A 118 -3.66 -1.64 -15.43
CA MET A 118 -3.60 -2.99 -14.87
C MET A 118 -4.79 -3.27 -13.94
N ARG A 119 -5.16 -2.33 -13.07
CA ARG A 119 -6.30 -2.45 -12.15
C ARG A 119 -7.66 -2.33 -12.85
N LEU A 120 -7.70 -1.85 -14.10
CA LEU A 120 -8.94 -1.75 -14.88
C LEU A 120 -9.45 -3.14 -15.25
N PHE A 121 -8.56 -4.06 -15.62
CA PHE A 121 -8.87 -5.43 -15.99
C PHE A 121 -8.65 -6.38 -14.81
N LYS A 122 -9.73 -6.99 -14.32
CA LYS A 122 -9.71 -7.80 -13.09
C LYS A 122 -9.31 -9.23 -13.43
N SER A 123 -8.50 -9.85 -12.58
CA SER A 123 -8.27 -11.29 -12.61
C SER A 123 -9.52 -12.06 -12.18
N ALA A 124 -9.53 -13.38 -12.40
CA ALA A 124 -10.62 -14.24 -11.95
C ALA A 124 -10.78 -14.21 -10.41
N GLU A 125 -9.67 -14.16 -9.68
CA GLU A 125 -9.63 -14.07 -8.22
C GLU A 125 -10.21 -12.74 -7.72
N GLU A 126 -9.90 -11.63 -8.39
CA GLU A 126 -10.46 -10.32 -8.07
C GLU A 126 -11.97 -10.26 -8.36
N ILE A 127 -12.43 -10.85 -9.47
CA ILE A 127 -13.86 -10.96 -9.78
C ILE A 127 -14.59 -11.77 -8.71
N GLU A 128 -13.98 -12.84 -8.19
CA GLU A 128 -14.57 -13.62 -7.09
C GLU A 128 -14.71 -12.79 -5.81
N ALA A 129 -13.67 -12.04 -5.45
CA ALA A 129 -13.72 -11.14 -4.30
C ALA A 129 -14.82 -10.06 -4.46
N ILE A 130 -14.94 -9.48 -5.66
CA ILE A 130 -15.97 -8.48 -5.98
C ILE A 130 -17.37 -9.10 -5.96
N ARG A 131 -17.55 -10.32 -6.48
CA ARG A 131 -18.82 -11.05 -6.41
C ARG A 131 -19.24 -11.24 -4.96
N ARG A 132 -18.31 -11.69 -4.11
CA ARG A 132 -18.58 -11.87 -2.69
C ARG A 132 -18.95 -10.56 -1.99
N ALA A 133 -18.27 -9.45 -2.32
CA ALA A 133 -18.64 -8.13 -1.82
C ALA A 133 -20.07 -7.75 -2.25
N GLY A 134 -20.43 -7.98 -3.52
CA GLY A 134 -21.77 -7.74 -4.05
C GLY A 134 -22.86 -8.57 -3.36
N GLU A 135 -22.60 -9.85 -3.08
CA GLU A 135 -23.51 -10.71 -2.32
C GLU A 135 -23.78 -10.16 -0.91
N ILE A 136 -22.71 -9.79 -0.20
CA ILE A 136 -22.81 -9.20 1.15
C ILE A 136 -23.62 -7.90 1.10
N SER A 137 -23.37 -7.05 0.10
CA SER A 137 -24.15 -5.83 -0.12
C SER A 137 -25.62 -6.09 -0.39
N ALA A 138 -25.94 -7.06 -1.26
CA ALA A 138 -27.32 -7.43 -1.57
C ALA A 138 -28.08 -7.95 -0.33
N MET A 139 -27.41 -8.76 0.49
CA MET A 139 -27.97 -9.24 1.77
C MET A 139 -28.27 -8.08 2.72
N ALA A 140 -27.36 -7.13 2.86
CA ALA A 140 -27.53 -5.96 3.71
C ALA A 140 -28.70 -5.06 3.27
N HIS A 141 -28.80 -4.78 1.97
CA HIS A 141 -29.93 -4.02 1.43
C HIS A 141 -31.27 -4.76 1.60
N THR A 142 -31.28 -6.08 1.38
CA THR A 142 -32.47 -6.91 1.61
C THR A 142 -32.91 -6.85 3.06
N ARG A 143 -31.96 -6.94 4.00
CA ARG A 143 -32.21 -6.81 5.44
C ARG A 143 -32.79 -5.44 5.78
N ALA A 144 -32.22 -4.35 5.27
CA ALA A 144 -32.73 -3.01 5.49
C ALA A 144 -34.19 -2.87 5.03
N MET A 145 -34.52 -3.39 3.84
CA MET A 145 -35.90 -3.42 3.33
C MET A 145 -36.85 -4.21 4.23
N GLN A 146 -36.42 -5.37 4.74
CA GLN A 146 -37.23 -6.19 5.65
C GLN A 146 -37.46 -5.52 7.02
N LYS A 147 -36.48 -4.74 7.49
CA LYS A 147 -36.51 -4.06 8.80
C LYS A 147 -37.23 -2.72 8.79
N CYS A 148 -37.28 -2.04 7.65
CA CYS A 148 -37.86 -0.70 7.51
C CYS A 148 -39.34 -0.65 7.95
N ARG A 149 -39.66 0.29 8.84
CA ARG A 149 -41.01 0.59 9.31
C ARG A 149 -41.20 2.11 9.44
N PRO A 150 -42.42 2.64 9.21
CA PRO A 150 -42.72 4.03 9.50
C PRO A 150 -42.37 4.40 10.95
N GLY A 151 -41.79 5.59 11.14
CA GLY A 151 -41.33 6.07 12.45
C GLY A 151 -39.87 5.75 12.77
N MET A 152 -39.16 5.02 11.91
CA MET A 152 -37.71 4.86 12.01
C MET A 152 -36.97 6.08 11.47
N PHE A 153 -35.78 6.34 12.01
CA PHE A 153 -34.80 7.27 11.45
C PHE A 153 -33.90 6.56 10.43
N GLU A 154 -33.35 7.34 9.49
CA GLU A 154 -32.48 6.85 8.41
C GLU A 154 -31.25 6.09 8.93
N TYR A 155 -30.60 6.60 9.98
CA TYR A 155 -29.42 5.96 10.60
C TYR A 155 -29.72 4.57 11.19
N GLN A 156 -30.99 4.26 11.49
CA GLN A 156 -31.35 2.93 11.99
C GLN A 156 -31.22 1.89 10.87
N LEU A 157 -31.53 2.26 9.62
CA LEU A 157 -31.32 1.40 8.46
C LEU A 157 -29.84 1.29 8.10
N GLU A 158 -29.08 2.38 8.24
CA GLU A 158 -27.61 2.34 8.15
C GLU A 158 -27.04 1.31 9.14
N GLY A 159 -27.50 1.33 10.40
CA GLY A 159 -27.10 0.35 11.41
C GLY A 159 -27.41 -1.10 11.03
N GLU A 160 -28.57 -1.37 10.42
CA GLU A 160 -28.91 -2.71 9.91
C GLU A 160 -27.98 -3.14 8.77
N ILE A 161 -27.60 -2.23 7.88
CA ILE A 161 -26.67 -2.48 6.77
C ILE A 161 -25.27 -2.79 7.30
N LEU A 162 -24.71 -1.92 8.14
CA LEU A 162 -23.36 -2.07 8.71
C LEU A 162 -23.25 -3.34 9.55
N HIS A 163 -24.29 -3.68 10.32
CA HIS A 163 -24.33 -4.93 11.05
C HIS A 163 -24.24 -6.14 10.10
N GLU A 164 -24.96 -6.13 8.98
CA GLU A 164 -24.92 -7.25 8.02
C GLU A 164 -23.53 -7.38 7.37
N PHE A 165 -22.87 -6.27 7.04
CA PHE A 165 -21.49 -6.28 6.55
C PHE A 165 -20.53 -6.96 7.54
N ILE A 166 -20.57 -6.52 8.81
CA ILE A 166 -19.68 -7.03 9.87
C ILE A 166 -19.90 -8.52 10.09
N ARG A 167 -21.15 -9.00 10.06
CA ARG A 167 -21.48 -10.43 10.21
C ARG A 167 -20.81 -11.30 9.14
N HIS A 168 -20.57 -10.75 7.95
CA HIS A 168 -19.88 -11.43 6.86
C HIS A 168 -18.37 -11.14 6.77
N GLY A 169 -17.80 -10.49 7.79
CA GLY A 169 -16.38 -10.17 7.85
C GLY A 169 -15.98 -8.89 7.10
N ALA A 170 -16.92 -8.18 6.47
CA ALA A 170 -16.69 -6.88 5.84
C ALA A 170 -16.86 -5.77 6.89
N ARG A 171 -15.78 -5.46 7.61
CA ARG A 171 -15.85 -4.56 8.78
C ARG A 171 -16.16 -3.10 8.47
N PHE A 172 -15.84 -2.64 7.27
CA PHE A 172 -15.92 -1.23 6.90
C PHE A 172 -16.72 -1.07 5.60
N PRO A 173 -17.58 -0.06 5.49
CA PRO A 173 -18.20 0.30 4.22
C PRO A 173 -17.15 0.85 3.25
N ALA A 174 -17.43 0.77 1.94
CA ALA A 174 -16.52 1.27 0.91
C ALA A 174 -16.59 2.81 0.73
N TYR A 175 -17.67 3.43 1.20
CA TYR A 175 -17.95 4.86 1.14
C TYR A 175 -18.82 5.28 2.34
N ASN A 176 -18.77 6.57 2.68
CA ASN A 176 -19.60 7.21 3.72
C ASN A 176 -20.30 8.43 3.12
#